data_AF-A0A538EG29-F1
#
_entry.id   AF-A0A538EG29-F1
#
_cell.length_a   1.000
_cell.length_b   1.000
_cell.length_c   1.000
_cell.angle_alpha   90.00
_cell.angle_beta   90.00
_cell.angle_gamma   90.00
#
_symmetry.space_group_name_H-M   'P 1'
#
loop_
_entity.id
_entity.type
_entity.pdbx_description
1 polymer ?
#
loop_
_entity_poly.entity_id
_entity_poly.type
_entity_poly.pdbx_seq_one_letter_code
_entity_poly.pdbx_strand_id
1 'polypeptide(L)'
;MPTFPLSGFTTEWYRQFATNPDLKGALVTSAIVAIISSAAAVCPGVLASIALVRRRFVGKSAASALLLAPLVIPYIVFGISLLLFFHAAAIAVAVVVMVVSLVVVVGAEIARRIAERRLGTIPTS
;
A
#
# COMPACT_ATOMS: atom_id res chain seq x y z
N MET A 1 -0.61 43.88 -15.13
CA MET A 1 -1.00 42.51 -15.47
C MET A 1 0.31 41.74 -15.69
N PRO A 2 0.60 40.65 -14.96
CA PRO A 2 1.81 39.87 -15.24
C PRO A 2 1.70 39.35 -16.68
N THR A 3 2.49 39.94 -17.57
CA THR A 3 2.59 39.49 -18.96
C THR A 3 3.52 38.29 -18.97
N PHE A 4 3.05 37.15 -19.45
CA PHE A 4 3.91 36.00 -19.70
C PHE A 4 5.07 36.45 -20.60
N PRO A 5 6.35 36.32 -20.17
CA PRO A 5 7.49 36.69 -20.98
C PRO A 5 7.71 35.59 -22.02
N LEU A 6 6.81 35.52 -23.01
CA LEU A 6 6.95 34.61 -24.13
C LEU A 6 7.94 35.24 -25.11
N SER A 7 9.22 34.95 -24.89
CA SER A 7 10.31 35.21 -25.82
C SER A 7 10.20 34.27 -27.03
N GLY A 8 9.18 34.47 -27.87
CA GLY A 8 8.97 33.70 -29.10
C GLY A 8 8.73 32.19 -28.90
N PHE A 9 8.69 31.45 -30.01
CA PHE A 9 8.58 29.99 -30.00
C PHE A 9 9.96 29.37 -29.72
N THR A 10 10.11 28.65 -28.61
CA THR A 10 11.35 27.94 -28.25
C THR A 10 11.14 26.44 -28.10
N THR A 11 12.07 25.65 -28.67
CA THR A 11 12.12 24.18 -28.52
C THR A 11 13.13 23.74 -27.46
N GLU A 12 13.69 24.68 -26.71
CA GLU A 12 14.78 24.41 -25.76
C GLU A 12 14.37 23.41 -24.68
N TRP A 13 13.19 23.57 -24.09
CA TRP A 13 12.67 22.68 -23.05
C TRP A 13 12.45 21.24 -23.52
N TYR A 14 12.01 21.05 -24.77
CA TYR A 14 11.87 19.72 -25.37
C TYR A 14 13.24 19.06 -25.59
N ARG A 15 14.24 19.84 -26.01
CA ARG A 15 15.63 19.36 -26.13
C ARG A 15 16.19 18.96 -24.76
N GLN A 16 16.02 19.82 -23.74
CA GLN A 16 16.44 19.55 -22.37
C GLN A 16 15.77 18.28 -21.80
N PHE A 17 14.47 18.09 -22.05
CA PHE A 17 13.75 16.87 -21.70
C PHE A 17 14.34 15.63 -22.37
N ALA A 18 14.60 15.68 -23.68
CA ALA A 18 15.14 14.55 -24.43
C ALA A 18 16.57 14.16 -23.97
N THR A 19 17.37 15.13 -23.53
CA THR A 19 18.73 14.91 -23.03
C THR A 19 18.76 14.46 -21.56
N ASN A 20 17.75 14.79 -20.76
CA ASN A 20 17.73 14.48 -19.33
C ASN A 20 17.30 13.00 -19.09
N PRO A 21 18.20 12.13 -18.58
CA PRO A 21 17.89 10.72 -18.33
C PRO A 21 16.84 10.53 -17.23
N ASP A 22 16.80 11.40 -16.21
CA ASP A 22 15.86 11.29 -15.09
C ASP A 22 14.42 11.54 -15.56
N LEU A 23 14.21 12.54 -16.41
CA LEU A 23 12.90 12.85 -16.98
C LEU A 23 12.38 11.72 -17.88
N LYS A 24 13.27 11.08 -18.65
CA LYS A 24 12.92 9.90 -19.45
C LYS A 24 12.60 8.69 -18.56
N GLY A 25 13.39 8.47 -17.51
CA GLY A 25 13.12 7.41 -16.52
C GLY A 25 11.77 7.60 -15.82
N ALA A 26 11.44 8.82 -15.42
CA ALA A 26 10.14 9.17 -14.84
C ALA A 26 8.98 8.97 -15.82
N LEU A 27 9.16 9.33 -17.09
CA LEU A 27 8.15 9.07 -18.14
C LEU A 27 7.88 7.58 -18.31
N VAL A 28 8.94 6.76 -18.43
CA VAL A 28 8.79 5.31 -18.57
C VAL A 28 8.13 4.69 -17.34
N THR A 29 8.57 5.09 -16.15
CA THR A 29 8.02 4.59 -14.88
C THR A 29 6.53 4.90 -14.77
N SER A 30 6.14 6.16 -15.00
CA SER A 30 4.72 6.56 -14.96
C SER A 30 3.90 5.87 -16.05
N ALA A 31 4.43 5.69 -17.26
CA ALA A 31 3.76 4.96 -18.33
C ALA A 31 3.51 3.49 -17.96
N ILE A 32 4.50 2.79 -17.42
CA ILE A 32 4.37 1.40 -16.97
C ILE A 32 3.31 1.30 -15.87
N VAL A 33 3.40 2.17 -14.85
CA VAL A 33 2.43 2.21 -13.75
C VAL A 33 1.02 2.50 -14.28
N ALA A 34 0.86 3.45 -15.20
CA ALA A 34 -0.43 3.80 -15.79
C ALA A 34 -1.05 2.63 -16.56
N ILE A 35 -0.25 1.91 -17.36
CA ILE A 35 -0.74 0.75 -18.13
C ILE A 35 -1.16 -0.39 -17.19
N ILE A 36 -0.31 -0.75 -16.23
CA ILE A 36 -0.59 -1.86 -15.31
C ILE A 36 -1.80 -1.54 -14.45
N SER A 37 -1.86 -0.35 -13.86
CA SER A 37 -2.98 0.07 -13.02
C SER A 37 -4.29 0.17 -13.80
N SER A 38 -4.26 0.70 -15.03
CA SER A 38 -5.45 0.77 -15.88
C SER A 38 -5.96 -0.62 -16.24
N ALA A 39 -5.08 -1.53 -16.65
CA ALA A 39 -5.48 -2.91 -16.95
C ALA A 39 -6.03 -3.62 -15.70
N ALA A 40 -5.35 -3.48 -14.56
CA ALA A 40 -5.76 -4.06 -13.29
C ALA A 40 -7.10 -3.50 -12.78
N ALA A 41 -7.45 -2.25 -13.11
CA ALA A 41 -8.73 -1.66 -12.74
C ALA A 41 -9.85 -2.02 -13.74
N VAL A 42 -9.59 -1.88 -15.04
CA VAL A 42 -10.60 -2.04 -16.11
C VAL A 42 -11.03 -3.49 -16.25
N CYS A 43 -10.10 -4.44 -16.28
CA CYS A 43 -10.43 -5.86 -16.48
C CYS A 43 -11.46 -6.38 -15.45
N PRO A 44 -11.21 -6.32 -14.13
CA PRO A 44 -12.20 -6.75 -13.14
C PRO A 44 -13.42 -5.81 -13.08
N GLY A 45 -13.24 -4.50 -13.30
CA GLY A 45 -14.35 -3.54 -13.29
C GLY A 45 -15.40 -3.82 -14.38
N VAL A 46 -14.94 -4.12 -15.60
CA VAL A 46 -15.82 -4.49 -16.72
C VAL A 46 -16.50 -5.82 -16.44
N LEU A 47 -15.77 -6.83 -15.97
CA LEU A 47 -16.36 -8.13 -15.62
C LEU A 47 -17.42 -7.99 -14.52
N ALA A 48 -17.14 -7.18 -13.48
CA ALA A 48 -18.07 -6.91 -12.39
C ALA A 48 -19.32 -6.16 -12.89
N SER A 49 -19.16 -5.16 -13.76
CA SER A 49 -20.26 -4.42 -14.37
C SER A 49 -21.17 -5.35 -15.20
N ILE A 50 -20.58 -6.20 -16.04
CA ILE A 50 -21.34 -7.18 -16.84
C ILE A 50 -22.11 -8.15 -15.93
N ALA A 51 -21.46 -8.67 -14.88
CA ALA A 51 -22.08 -9.57 -13.92
C ALA A 51 -23.25 -8.90 -13.19
N LEU A 52 -23.08 -7.65 -12.74
CA LEU A 52 -24.12 -6.88 -12.06
C LEU A 52 -25.34 -6.61 -12.95
N VAL A 53 -25.12 -6.27 -14.22
CA VAL A 53 -26.23 -5.98 -15.15
C VAL A 53 -26.94 -7.27 -15.56
N ARG A 54 -26.20 -8.33 -15.91
CA ARG A 54 -26.76 -9.52 -16.57
C ARG A 54 -27.16 -10.66 -15.63
N ARG A 55 -26.62 -10.73 -14.40
CA ARG A 55 -26.95 -11.81 -13.44
C ARG A 55 -27.74 -11.26 -12.26
N ARG A 56 -28.68 -12.06 -11.75
CA ARG A 56 -29.30 -11.87 -10.43
C ARG A 56 -28.61 -12.83 -9.45
N PHE A 57 -27.92 -12.28 -8.45
CA PHE A 57 -27.21 -13.03 -7.42
C PHE A 57 -27.40 -12.37 -6.06
N VAL A 58 -27.27 -13.14 -4.98
CA VAL A 58 -27.62 -12.74 -3.61
C VAL A 58 -26.84 -11.49 -3.14
N GLY A 59 -25.60 -11.30 -3.57
CA GLY A 59 -24.75 -10.14 -3.22
C GLY A 59 -24.91 -8.88 -4.09
N LYS A 60 -25.84 -8.86 -5.06
CA LYS A 60 -25.93 -7.76 -6.05
C LYS A 60 -26.15 -6.38 -5.44
N SER A 61 -27.00 -6.29 -4.41
CA SER A 61 -27.30 -5.02 -3.73
C SER A 61 -26.07 -4.47 -3.01
N ALA A 62 -25.37 -5.31 -2.26
CA ALA A 62 -24.14 -4.93 -1.55
C ALA A 62 -23.02 -4.51 -2.51
N ALA A 63 -22.81 -5.26 -3.60
CA ALA A 63 -21.82 -4.90 -4.63
C ALA A 63 -22.15 -3.56 -5.32
N SER A 64 -23.44 -3.29 -5.60
CA SER A 64 -23.87 -2.01 -6.18
C SER A 64 -23.65 -0.85 -5.20
N ALA A 65 -23.97 -1.05 -3.92
CA ALA A 65 -23.74 -0.05 -2.87
C ALA A 65 -22.24 0.26 -2.69
N LEU A 66 -21.37 -0.77 -2.70
CA LEU A 66 -19.92 -0.59 -2.62
C LEU A 66 -19.34 0.19 -3.80
N LEU A 67 -19.83 -0.05 -5.01
CA LEU A 67 -19.38 0.69 -6.20
C LEU A 67 -19.83 2.15 -6.18
N LEU A 68 -21.01 2.43 -5.61
CA LEU A 68 -21.55 3.79 -5.50
C LEU A 68 -21.02 4.55 -4.28
N ALA A 69 -20.60 3.86 -3.22
CA ALA A 69 -20.09 4.47 -1.99
C ALA A 69 -18.99 5.51 -2.22
N PRO A 70 -17.91 5.24 -3.00
CA PRO A 70 -16.85 6.23 -3.23
C PRO A 70 -17.27 7.39 -4.15
N LEU A 71 -18.40 7.31 -4.87
CA LEU A 71 -18.91 8.48 -5.63
C LEU A 71 -19.47 9.56 -4.69
N VAL A 72 -19.97 9.17 -3.52
CA VAL A 72 -20.55 10.09 -2.53
C VAL A 72 -19.45 10.69 -1.62
N ILE A 73 -18.37 9.93 -1.41
CA ILE A 73 -17.27 10.32 -0.52
C ILE A 73 -16.23 11.13 -1.30
N PRO A 74 -15.75 12.28 -0.79
CA PRO A 74 -14.66 13.02 -1.43
C PRO A 74 -13.39 12.17 -1.52
N TYR A 75 -12.71 12.17 -2.67
CA TYR A 75 -11.51 11.35 -2.89
C TYR A 75 -10.43 11.47 -1.80
N ILE A 76 -10.20 12.69 -1.29
CA ILE A 76 -9.23 12.96 -0.23
C ILE A 76 -9.61 12.23 1.07
N VAL A 77 -10.89 12.28 1.44
CA VAL A 77 -11.40 11.62 2.64
C VAL A 77 -11.22 10.12 2.52
N PHE A 78 -11.57 9.54 1.36
CA PHE A 78 -11.37 8.11 1.10
C PHE A 78 -9.90 7.70 1.23
N GLY A 79 -8.98 8.48 0.67
CA GLY A 79 -7.54 8.22 0.77
C GLY A 79 -7.04 8.23 2.22
N ILE A 80 -7.44 9.23 3.01
CA ILE A 80 -7.06 9.33 4.42
C ILE A 80 -7.69 8.19 5.23
N SER A 81 -8.96 7.83 4.98
CA SER A 81 -9.61 6.71 5.66
C SER A 81 -8.90 5.38 5.42
N LEU A 82 -8.47 5.13 4.17
CA LEU A 82 -7.73 3.92 3.83
C LEU A 82 -6.36 3.88 4.50
N LEU A 83 -5.65 5.02 4.53
CA LEU A 83 -4.37 5.16 5.23
C LEU A 83 -4.51 4.83 6.72
N LEU A 84 -5.52 5.42 7.38
CA LEU A 84 -5.80 5.16 8.80
C LEU A 84 -6.18 3.71 9.06
N PHE A 85 -6.98 3.10 8.18
CA PHE A 85 -7.35 1.69 8.29
C PHE A 85 -6.12 0.77 8.23
N PHE A 86 -5.27 0.94 7.23
CA PHE A 86 -4.05 0.13 7.11
C PHE A 86 -3.06 0.40 8.24
N HIS A 87 -2.96 1.65 8.70
CA HIS A 87 -2.14 2.00 9.85
C HIS A 87 -2.61 1.28 11.13
N ALA A 88 -3.92 1.28 11.39
CA ALA A 88 -4.49 0.56 12.54
C ALA A 88 -4.25 -0.95 12.44
N ALA A 89 -4.40 -1.54 11.25
CA ALA A 89 -4.11 -2.96 11.02
C ALA A 89 -2.62 -3.27 11.24
N ALA A 90 -1.72 -2.41 10.76
CA ALA A 90 -0.29 -2.55 10.96
C ALA A 90 0.09 -2.47 12.46
N ILE A 91 -0.52 -1.55 13.22
CA ILE A 91 -0.33 -1.49 14.68
C ILE A 91 -0.78 -2.80 15.34
N ALA A 92 -1.93 -3.33 14.98
CA ALA A 92 -2.42 -4.59 15.55
C ALA A 92 -1.42 -5.73 15.32
N VAL A 93 -0.91 -5.86 14.09
CA VAL A 93 0.13 -6.84 13.75
C VAL A 93 1.41 -6.57 14.55
N ALA A 94 1.87 -5.32 14.64
CA ALA A 94 3.08 -4.96 15.37
C ALA A 94 2.97 -5.31 16.86
N VAL A 95 1.82 -5.08 17.49
CA VAL A 95 1.57 -5.45 18.89
C VAL A 95 1.64 -6.96 19.06
N VAL A 96 1.01 -7.74 18.18
CA VAL A 96 1.08 -9.20 18.24
C VAL A 96 2.53 -9.68 18.09
N VAL A 97 3.25 -9.16 17.08
CA VAL A 97 4.66 -9.49 16.85
C VAL A 97 5.52 -9.13 18.06
N MET A 98 5.29 -7.96 18.67
CA MET A 98 6.00 -7.52 19.87
C MET A 98 5.76 -8.45 21.06
N VAL A 99 4.49 -8.83 21.32
CA VAL A 99 4.14 -9.75 22.42
C VAL A 99 4.77 -11.11 22.21
N VAL A 100 4.67 -11.67 21.01
CA VAL A 100 5.28 -12.97 20.67
C VAL A 100 6.80 -12.91 20.85
N SER A 101 7.43 -11.83 20.36
CA SER A 101 8.88 -11.63 20.51
C SER A 101 9.28 -11.57 21.98
N LEU A 102 8.53 -10.84 22.81
CA LEU A 102 8.80 -10.74 24.25
C LEU A 102 8.70 -12.10 24.94
N VAL A 103 7.65 -12.86 24.66
CA VAL A 103 7.44 -14.21 25.23
C VAL A 103 8.61 -15.13 24.87
N VAL A 104 9.05 -15.11 23.62
CA VAL A 104 10.18 -15.94 23.15
C VAL A 104 11.49 -15.54 23.83
N VAL A 105 11.82 -14.25 23.87
CA VAL A 105 13.08 -13.76 24.46
C VAL A 105 13.12 -14.01 25.96
N VAL A 106 12.06 -13.67 26.68
CA VAL A 106 11.99 -13.86 28.13
C VAL A 106 11.97 -15.35 28.48
N GLY A 107 11.22 -16.17 27.75
CA GLY A 107 11.17 -17.61 27.95
C GLY A 107 12.55 -18.27 27.77
N ALA A 108 13.29 -17.89 26.71
CA ALA A 108 14.64 -18.37 26.47
C ALA A 108 15.61 -17.97 27.61
N GLU A 109 15.51 -16.73 28.09
CA GLU A 109 16.37 -16.23 29.17
C GLU A 109 16.08 -16.90 30.52
N ILE A 110 14.81 -17.19 30.83
CA ILE A 110 14.43 -17.96 32.02
C ILE A 110 14.98 -19.39 31.93
N ALA A 111 14.82 -20.04 30.78
CA ALA A 111 15.33 -21.39 30.56
C ALA A 111 16.86 -21.45 30.73
N ARG A 112 17.59 -20.48 30.15
CA ARG A 112 19.04 -20.32 30.32
C ARG A 112 19.42 -20.18 31.78
N ARG A 113 18.77 -19.28 32.52
CA ARG A 113 19.05 -19.05 33.95
C ARG A 113 18.76 -20.27 34.83
N ILE A 114 17.72 -21.04 34.51
CA ILE A 114 17.42 -22.29 35.23
C ILE A 114 18.50 -23.34 34.94
N ALA A 115 18.92 -23.50 33.68
CA ALA A 115 19.99 -24.42 33.31
C ALA A 115 21.30 -24.10 34.05
N GLU A 116 21.68 -22.82 34.14
CA GLU A 116 22.85 -22.37 34.91
C GLU A 116 22.73 -22.69 36.41
N ARG A 117 21.56 -22.47 37.01
CA ARG A 117 21.30 -22.82 38.41
C ARG A 117 21.39 -24.32 38.68
N ARG A 118 21.01 -25.18 37.72
CA ARG A 118 21.09 -26.64 37.84
C ARG A 118 22.53 -27.17 37.70
N LEU A 119 23.38 -26.48 36.96
CA LEU A 119 24.79 -26.88 36.78
C LEU A 119 25.67 -26.53 37.99
N GLY A 120 25.33 -25.47 38.74
CA GLY A 120 26.05 -25.09 39.97
C GLY A 120 25.83 -26.03 41.17
N THR A 121 24.90 -26.98 41.09
CA THR A 121 24.61 -27.96 42.16
C THR A 121 25.31 -29.31 42.00
N ILE A 122 26.17 -29.49 40.98
CA ILE A 122 26.95 -30.72 40.80
C ILE A 122 28.19 -30.61 41.69
N PRO A 123 28.34 -31.44 42.75
CA PRO A 123 29.54 -31.41 43.58
C PRO A 123 30.72 -31.90 42.74
N THR A 124 31.69 -31.02 42.48
CA THR A 124 33.00 -31.42 41.98
C THR A 124 33.76 -31.98 43.19
N SER A 125 33.69 -33.30 43.36
CA SER A 125 34.58 -34.09 44.21
C SER A 125 36.03 -33.96 43.76
#